data_AF-A0A2N1UZC4-F1
#
_entry.id   AF-A0A2N1UZC4-F1
#
_cell.length_a   1.000
_cell.length_b   1.000
_cell.length_c   1.000
_cell.angle_alpha   90.00
_cell.angle_beta   90.00
_cell.angle_gamma   90.00
#
_symmetry.space_group_name_H-M   'P 1'
#
loop_
_entity.id
_entity.type
_entity.pdbx_description
1 polymer ?
#
loop_
_entity_poly.entity_id
_entity_poly.type
_entity_poly.pdbx_seq_one_letter_code
_entity_poly.pdbx_strand_id
1 'polypeptide(L)'
;MIPNLDRIREVAAKDAYVGEIRVFLENLSIQDRSKALYLAKALFFAPETHPKVRYVIGERLGKLGPRQLFQQLLSYFILKKFPDTLSLIAALRSFADPDAVPALSEYYREGSYRECLEIITAVAHTQSPETVEFLSRIYNEQVDYLQPLSPQELVEIRQRASSALGKSIMRFDMG
;
A
#
# COMPACT_ATOMS: atom_id res chain seq x y z
N MET A 1 23.23 6.66 -13.49
CA MET A 1 23.79 6.22 -12.19
C MET A 1 23.43 7.27 -11.15
N ILE A 2 22.91 6.87 -9.98
CA ILE A 2 22.65 7.79 -8.86
C ILE A 2 23.94 7.86 -8.02
N PRO A 3 24.55 9.04 -7.86
CA PRO A 3 25.71 9.19 -7.00
C PRO A 3 25.38 8.74 -5.57
N ASN A 4 26.33 8.10 -4.88
CA ASN A 4 26.22 7.73 -3.47
C ASN A 4 25.06 6.79 -3.12
N LEU A 5 24.65 5.90 -4.04
CA LEU A 5 23.56 4.94 -3.79
C LEU A 5 23.77 4.11 -2.51
N ASP A 6 25.00 3.64 -2.26
CA ASP A 6 25.31 2.85 -1.07
C ASP A 6 25.08 3.64 0.22
N ARG A 7 25.47 4.92 0.23
CA ARG A 7 25.21 5.80 1.37
C ARG A 7 23.71 6.04 1.56
N ILE A 8 22.95 6.15 0.48
CA ILE A 8 21.48 6.28 0.56
C ILE A 8 20.86 5.00 1.14
N ARG A 9 21.37 3.81 0.79
CA ARG A 9 20.92 2.54 1.38
C ARG A 9 21.19 2.47 2.88
N GLU A 10 22.38 2.87 3.32
CA GLU A 10 22.73 2.95 4.75
C GLU A 10 21.79 3.88 5.54
N VAL A 11 21.41 5.01 4.93
CA VAL A 11 20.45 5.95 5.50
C VAL A 11 19.05 5.34 5.54
N ALA A 12 18.61 4.69 4.46
CA ALA A 12 17.30 4.05 4.35
C ALA A 12 17.13 2.83 5.27
N ALA A 13 18.21 2.27 5.80
CA ALA A 13 18.18 1.21 6.81
C ALA A 13 17.78 1.71 8.21
N LYS A 14 17.64 3.03 8.42
CA LYS A 14 17.31 3.65 9.71
C LYS A 14 16.01 4.45 9.60
N ASP A 15 15.16 4.34 10.62
CA ASP A 15 13.87 5.05 10.61
C ASP A 15 13.95 6.55 10.88
N ALA A 16 15.05 6.99 11.50
CA ALA A 16 15.33 8.41 11.73
C ALA A 16 15.31 9.27 10.46
N TYR A 17 15.49 8.65 9.28
CA TYR A 17 15.59 9.35 8.00
C TYR A 17 14.38 9.16 7.07
N VAL A 18 13.24 8.70 7.60
CA VAL A 18 12.01 8.52 6.80
C VAL A 18 11.58 9.81 6.11
N GLY A 19 11.71 10.96 6.80
CA GLY A 19 11.33 12.27 6.26
C GLY A 19 12.25 12.71 5.12
N GLU A 20 13.56 12.54 5.31
CA GLU A 20 14.60 12.91 4.35
C GLU A 20 14.52 12.07 3.09
N ILE A 21 14.32 10.75 3.22
CA ILE A 21 14.14 9.85 2.06
C ILE A 21 12.88 10.24 1.29
N ARG A 22 11.78 10.58 1.98
CA ARG A 22 10.54 11.05 1.36
C ARG A 22 10.78 12.30 0.51
N VAL A 23 11.31 13.35 1.12
CA VAL A 23 11.54 14.64 0.46
C VAL A 23 12.55 14.50 -0.67
N PHE A 24 13.59 13.69 -0.47
CA PHE A 24 14.59 13.42 -1.50
C PHE A 24 13.98 12.73 -2.72
N LEU A 25 13.17 11.68 -2.52
CA LEU A 25 12.49 10.99 -3.62
C LEU A 25 11.49 11.90 -4.36
N GLU A 26 10.77 12.75 -3.63
CA GLU A 26 9.85 13.72 -4.22
C GLU A 26 10.58 14.72 -5.10
N ASN A 27 11.64 15.36 -4.58
CA ASN A 27 12.48 16.28 -5.35
C ASN A 27 13.12 15.61 -6.56
N LEU A 28 13.64 14.39 -6.38
CA LEU A 28 14.23 13.63 -7.49
C LEU A 28 13.18 13.28 -8.55
N SER A 29 11.93 13.01 -8.16
CA SER A 29 10.86 12.69 -9.12
C SER A 29 10.47 13.88 -10.01
N ILE A 30 10.58 15.10 -9.48
CA ILE A 30 10.34 16.35 -10.22
C ILE A 30 11.49 16.59 -11.21
N GLN A 31 12.73 16.31 -10.80
CA GLN A 31 13.92 16.55 -11.63
C GLN A 31 14.15 15.47 -12.69
N ASP A 32 14.05 14.21 -12.28
CA ASP A 32 14.33 13.04 -13.10
C ASP A 32 13.53 11.84 -12.59
N ARG A 33 12.31 11.70 -13.13
CA ARG A 33 11.37 10.62 -12.80
C ARG A 33 11.99 9.22 -12.96
N SER A 34 12.85 9.03 -13.96
CA SER A 34 13.51 7.74 -14.21
C SER A 34 14.51 7.41 -13.12
N LYS A 35 15.32 8.38 -12.66
CA LYS A 35 16.20 8.20 -11.50
C LYS A 35 15.40 7.98 -10.22
N ALA A 36 14.32 8.73 -10.01
CA ALA A 36 13.46 8.54 -8.84
C ALA A 36 12.87 7.12 -8.79
N LEU A 37 12.36 6.62 -9.91
CA LEU A 37 11.86 5.26 -10.01
C LEU A 37 12.97 4.23 -9.76
N TYR A 38 14.16 4.44 -10.34
CA TYR A 38 15.31 3.56 -10.10
C TYR A 38 15.66 3.50 -8.61
N LEU A 39 15.75 4.64 -7.93
CA LEU A 39 16.05 4.70 -6.50
C LEU A 39 14.96 4.05 -5.66
N ALA A 40 13.70 4.40 -5.94
CA ALA A 40 12.56 3.86 -5.21
C ALA A 40 12.53 2.33 -5.30
N LYS A 41 12.76 1.75 -6.50
CA LYS A 41 12.88 0.29 -6.66
C LYS A 41 14.08 -0.28 -5.89
N ALA A 42 15.24 0.35 -6.01
CA ALA A 42 16.46 -0.13 -5.35
C ALA A 42 16.28 -0.21 -3.83
N LEU A 43 15.66 0.81 -3.22
CA LEU A 43 15.41 0.84 -1.78
C LEU A 43 14.23 -0.06 -1.38
N PHE A 44 13.12 -0.06 -2.12
CA PHE A 44 11.94 -0.84 -1.76
C PHE A 44 12.21 -2.35 -1.69
N PHE A 45 12.97 -2.88 -2.66
CA PHE A 45 13.31 -4.30 -2.72
C PHE A 45 14.57 -4.68 -1.94
N ALA A 46 15.30 -3.71 -1.38
CA ALA A 46 16.49 -3.99 -0.59
C ALA A 46 16.12 -4.55 0.80
N PRO A 47 16.67 -5.71 1.20
CA PRO A 47 16.31 -6.39 2.44
C PRO A 47 16.62 -5.56 3.69
N GLU A 48 17.68 -4.74 3.64
CA GLU A 48 18.12 -3.90 4.75
C GLU A 48 17.30 -2.61 4.94
N THR A 49 16.44 -2.25 3.99
CA THR A 49 15.62 -1.02 4.09
C THR A 49 14.64 -1.13 5.25
N HIS A 50 14.63 -0.12 6.11
CA HIS A 50 13.77 -0.08 7.28
C HIS A 50 12.27 -0.11 6.88
N PRO A 51 11.40 -0.87 7.57
CA PRO A 51 9.97 -1.00 7.21
C PRO A 51 9.24 0.34 7.05
N LYS A 52 9.43 1.31 7.97
CA LYS A 52 8.85 2.65 7.83
C LYS A 52 9.33 3.41 6.59
N VAL A 53 10.60 3.27 6.22
CA VAL A 53 11.14 3.91 5.00
C VAL A 53 10.55 3.23 3.77
N ARG A 54 10.52 1.90 3.77
CA ARG A 54 9.93 1.08 2.71
C ARG A 54 8.46 1.40 2.48
N TYR A 55 7.68 1.57 3.54
CA TYR A 55 6.26 1.94 3.48
C TYR A 55 6.09 3.26 2.72
N VAL A 56 6.85 4.30 3.08
CA VAL A 56 6.78 5.62 2.44
C VAL A 56 7.22 5.57 0.97
N ILE A 57 8.21 4.74 0.64
CA ILE A 57 8.57 4.48 -0.76
C ILE A 57 7.41 3.82 -1.50
N GLY A 58 6.77 2.82 -0.88
CA GLY A 58 5.58 2.13 -1.38
C GLY A 58 4.48 3.11 -1.79
N GLU A 59 4.15 4.09 -0.95
CA GLU A 59 3.13 5.12 -1.22
C GLU A 59 3.40 5.98 -2.48
N ARG A 60 4.59 5.87 -3.07
CA ARG A 60 5.02 6.64 -4.24
C ARG A 60 5.20 5.77 -5.49
N LEU A 61 5.31 4.44 -5.36
CA LEU A 61 5.66 3.57 -6.47
C LEU A 61 4.67 3.65 -7.64
N GLY A 62 3.36 3.71 -7.38
CA GLY A 62 2.34 3.79 -8.43
C GLY A 62 2.33 5.12 -9.17
N LYS A 63 2.78 6.20 -8.53
CA LYS A 63 2.98 7.49 -9.20
C LYS A 63 4.21 7.51 -10.08
N LEU A 64 5.17 6.61 -9.90
CA LEU A 64 6.47 6.59 -10.58
C LEU A 64 6.56 5.48 -11.63
N GLY A 65 6.10 4.28 -11.28
CA GLY A 65 6.35 3.04 -11.98
C GLY A 65 5.31 2.72 -13.06
N PRO A 66 5.70 1.91 -14.06
CA PRO A 66 4.78 1.41 -15.06
C PRO A 66 3.91 0.27 -14.51
N ARG A 67 2.87 -0.12 -15.25
CA ARG A 67 1.99 -1.25 -14.89
C ARG A 67 2.75 -2.58 -14.70
N GLN A 68 3.90 -2.79 -15.36
CA GLN A 68 4.70 -4.00 -15.10
C GLN A 68 5.22 -4.06 -13.65
N LEU A 69 5.51 -2.92 -13.02
CA LEU A 69 5.91 -2.90 -11.62
C LEU A 69 4.73 -3.28 -10.71
N PHE A 70 3.53 -2.81 -11.02
CA PHE A 70 2.31 -3.24 -10.33
C PHE A 70 2.14 -4.77 -10.38
N GLN A 71 2.26 -5.37 -11.56
CA GLN A 71 2.14 -6.83 -11.73
C GLN A 71 3.19 -7.60 -10.92
N GLN A 72 4.42 -7.08 -10.86
CA GLN A 72 5.48 -7.65 -10.01
C GLN A 72 5.12 -7.58 -8.52
N LEU A 73 4.63 -6.44 -8.04
CA LEU A 73 4.22 -6.24 -6.64
C LEU A 73 3.03 -7.13 -6.26
N LEU A 74 2.03 -7.23 -7.16
CA LEU A 74 0.86 -8.09 -6.97
C LEU A 74 1.28 -9.56 -6.88
N SER A 75 2.21 -9.99 -7.73
CA SER A 75 2.77 -11.34 -7.68
C SER A 75 3.49 -11.60 -6.36
N TYR A 76 4.29 -10.64 -5.85
CA TYR A 76 4.93 -10.79 -4.54
C TYR A 76 3.92 -10.91 -3.39
N PHE A 77 2.80 -10.19 -3.49
CA PHE A 77 1.75 -10.18 -2.47
C PHE A 77 1.03 -11.53 -2.43
N ILE A 78 0.56 -12.00 -3.58
CA ILE A 78 -0.13 -13.29 -3.72
C ILE A 78 0.78 -14.44 -3.27
N LEU A 79 2.05 -14.41 -3.65
CA LEU A 79 3.00 -15.47 -3.30
C LEU A 79 3.56 -15.35 -1.87
N LYS A 80 3.19 -14.30 -1.11
CA LYS A 80 3.71 -14.01 0.23
C LYS A 80 5.25 -14.01 0.28
N LYS A 81 5.89 -13.50 -0.79
CA LYS A 81 7.35 -13.53 -1.01
C LYS A 81 8.07 -12.24 -0.62
N PHE A 82 7.38 -11.31 0.02
CA PHE A 82 7.93 -10.03 0.43
C PHE A 82 7.91 -9.93 1.96
N PRO A 83 9.01 -9.52 2.61
CA PRO A 83 9.14 -9.62 4.06
C PRO A 83 8.38 -8.53 4.84
N ASP A 84 7.74 -7.59 4.15
CA ASP A 84 6.97 -6.49 4.75
C ASP A 84 5.66 -6.29 4.00
N THR A 85 4.63 -7.02 4.42
CA THR A 85 3.31 -7.04 3.78
C THR A 85 2.63 -5.68 3.81
N LEU A 86 2.73 -4.93 4.92
CA LEU A 86 2.13 -3.60 5.04
C LEU A 86 2.67 -2.63 3.99
N SER A 87 4.00 -2.60 3.80
CA SER A 87 4.61 -1.79 2.74
C SER A 87 4.19 -2.23 1.33
N LEU A 88 3.93 -3.51 1.13
CA LEU A 88 3.46 -4.04 -0.14
C LEU A 88 2.01 -3.64 -0.44
N ILE A 89 1.13 -3.67 0.56
CA ILE A 89 -0.25 -3.17 0.42
C ILE A 89 -0.22 -1.67 0.10
N ALA A 90 0.61 -0.88 0.79
CA ALA A 90 0.78 0.55 0.50
C ALA A 90 1.29 0.80 -0.94
N ALA A 91 2.19 -0.05 -1.42
CA ALA A 91 2.66 -0.01 -2.80
C ALA A 91 1.53 -0.30 -3.80
N LEU A 92 0.75 -1.36 -3.60
CA LEU A 92 -0.40 -1.70 -4.45
C LEU A 92 -1.45 -0.57 -4.45
N ARG A 93 -1.78 -0.03 -3.27
CA ARG A 93 -2.67 1.13 -3.13
C ARG A 93 -2.23 2.30 -4.00
N SER A 94 -0.93 2.59 -4.04
CA SER A 94 -0.41 3.75 -4.77
C SER A 94 -0.64 3.69 -6.28
N PHE A 95 -0.91 2.51 -6.85
CA PHE A 95 -1.31 2.35 -8.26
C PHE A 95 -2.81 2.56 -8.48
N ALA A 96 -3.64 2.42 -7.44
CA ALA A 96 -5.11 2.47 -7.54
C ALA A 96 -5.67 1.54 -8.64
N ASP A 97 -5.01 0.42 -8.90
CA ASP A 97 -5.39 -0.52 -9.96
C ASP A 97 -6.42 -1.54 -9.43
N PRO A 98 -7.61 -1.64 -10.05
CA PRO A 98 -8.66 -2.62 -9.69
C PRO A 98 -8.19 -4.06 -9.63
N ASP A 99 -7.17 -4.46 -10.39
CA ASP A 99 -6.65 -5.82 -10.42
C ASP A 99 -6.13 -6.29 -9.04
N ALA A 100 -5.86 -5.37 -8.11
CA ALA A 100 -5.44 -5.71 -6.74
C ALA A 100 -6.61 -6.11 -5.83
N VAL A 101 -7.85 -5.71 -6.13
CA VAL A 101 -9.01 -5.88 -5.24
C VAL A 101 -9.23 -7.34 -4.84
N PRO A 102 -9.22 -8.33 -5.76
CA PRO A 102 -9.46 -9.72 -5.40
C PRO A 102 -8.41 -10.26 -4.41
N ALA A 103 -7.13 -10.03 -4.69
CA ALA A 103 -6.04 -10.52 -3.85
C ALA A 103 -6.05 -9.86 -2.45
N LEU A 104 -6.26 -8.55 -2.37
CA LEU A 104 -6.34 -7.83 -1.10
C LEU A 104 -7.55 -8.28 -0.27
N SER A 105 -8.70 -8.52 -0.92
CA SER A 105 -9.92 -8.99 -0.26
C SER A 105 -9.78 -10.42 0.27
N GLU A 106 -9.10 -11.29 -0.47
CA GLU A 106 -8.81 -12.65 -0.04
C GLU A 106 -7.89 -12.67 1.18
N TYR A 107 -6.80 -11.89 1.14
CA TYR A 107 -5.82 -11.81 2.22
C TYR A 107 -6.37 -11.14 3.49
N TYR A 108 -7.38 -10.27 3.39
CA TYR A 108 -7.87 -9.43 4.51
C TYR A 108 -8.10 -10.18 5.82
N ARG A 109 -8.62 -11.41 5.75
CA ARG A 109 -8.91 -12.25 6.93
C ARG A 109 -7.65 -12.69 7.69
N GLU A 110 -6.51 -12.74 7.00
CA GLU A 110 -5.20 -13.07 7.57
C GLU A 110 -4.47 -11.83 8.12
N GLY A 111 -4.91 -10.63 7.74
CA GLY A 111 -4.21 -9.38 8.01
C GLY A 111 -4.17 -9.02 9.49
N SER A 112 -3.07 -8.41 9.91
CA SER A 112 -3.02 -7.69 11.19
C SER A 112 -3.94 -6.48 11.17
N TYR A 113 -4.26 -5.92 12.34
CA TYR A 113 -5.07 -4.70 12.47
C TYR A 113 -4.65 -3.58 11.50
N ARG A 114 -3.34 -3.30 11.41
CA ARG A 114 -2.79 -2.26 10.53
C ARG A 114 -2.95 -2.60 9.05
N GLU A 115 -2.76 -3.86 8.69
CA GLU A 115 -2.92 -4.33 7.31
C GLU A 115 -4.39 -4.27 6.89
N CYS A 116 -5.34 -4.60 7.78
CA CYS A 116 -6.77 -4.46 7.53
C CYS A 116 -7.15 -3.01 7.20
N LEU A 117 -6.64 -2.04 7.96
CA LEU A 117 -6.87 -0.62 7.70
C LEU A 117 -6.26 -0.17 6.36
N GLU A 118 -5.06 -0.64 6.06
CA GLU A 118 -4.37 -0.31 4.82
C GLU A 118 -5.08 -0.94 3.61
N ILE A 119 -5.59 -2.17 3.73
CA ILE A 119 -6.41 -2.83 2.72
C ILE A 119 -7.68 -2.04 2.46
N ILE A 120 -8.47 -1.70 3.49
CA ILE A 120 -9.68 -0.87 3.33
C ILE A 120 -9.37 0.40 2.56
N THR A 121 -8.25 1.06 2.92
CA THR A 121 -7.79 2.26 2.22
C THR A 121 -7.44 1.94 0.77
N ALA A 122 -6.70 0.86 0.50
CA ALA A 122 -6.30 0.44 -0.84
C ALA A 122 -7.50 0.17 -1.74
N VAL A 123 -8.45 -0.65 -1.29
CA VAL A 123 -9.64 -1.02 -2.07
C VAL A 123 -10.52 0.20 -2.35
N ALA A 124 -10.60 1.15 -1.41
CA ALA A 124 -11.34 2.39 -1.61
C ALA A 124 -10.75 3.30 -2.71
N HIS A 125 -9.48 3.12 -3.09
CA HIS A 125 -8.84 3.90 -4.14
C HIS A 125 -9.06 3.34 -5.55
N THR A 126 -9.40 2.06 -5.71
CA THR A 126 -9.43 1.37 -7.02
C THR A 126 -10.69 1.63 -7.84
N GLN A 127 -11.77 2.17 -7.26
CA GLN A 127 -13.03 2.50 -7.95
C GLN A 127 -13.67 1.31 -8.69
N SER A 128 -13.55 0.07 -8.19
CA SER A 128 -14.20 -1.09 -8.81
C SER A 128 -15.52 -1.45 -8.10
N PRO A 129 -16.49 -2.07 -8.80
CA PRO A 129 -17.74 -2.54 -8.18
C PRO A 129 -17.51 -3.51 -7.01
N GLU A 130 -16.49 -4.36 -7.12
CA GLU A 130 -16.08 -5.33 -6.10
C GLU A 130 -15.66 -4.63 -4.78
N THR A 131 -15.17 -3.38 -4.86
CA THR A 131 -14.88 -2.56 -3.68
C THR A 131 -16.12 -2.36 -2.81
N VAL A 132 -17.28 -2.06 -3.41
CA VAL A 132 -18.51 -1.78 -2.65
C VAL A 132 -18.98 -3.03 -1.93
N GLU A 133 -18.97 -4.17 -2.62
CA GLU A 133 -19.36 -5.45 -2.04
C GLU A 133 -18.43 -5.82 -0.87
N PHE A 134 -17.11 -5.74 -1.08
CA PHE A 134 -16.13 -6.08 -0.06
C PHE A 134 -16.25 -5.19 1.19
N LEU A 135 -16.30 -3.87 1.01
CA LEU A 135 -16.42 -2.95 2.14
C LEU A 135 -17.77 -3.10 2.87
N SER A 136 -18.84 -3.46 2.16
CA SER A 136 -20.15 -3.73 2.76
C SER A 136 -20.10 -4.97 3.67
N ARG A 137 -19.38 -6.02 3.28
CA ARG A 137 -19.18 -7.19 4.14
C ARG A 137 -18.43 -6.83 5.42
N ILE A 138 -17.39 -6.00 5.33
CA ILE A 138 -16.66 -5.51 6.52
C ILE A 138 -17.57 -4.70 7.43
N TYR A 139 -18.31 -3.74 6.87
CA TYR A 139 -19.21 -2.87 7.65
C TYR A 139 -20.29 -3.67 8.39
N ASN A 140 -20.86 -4.68 7.74
CA ASN A 140 -21.90 -5.54 8.32
C ASN A 140 -21.36 -6.71 9.16
N GLU A 141 -20.05 -6.71 9.49
CA GLU A 141 -19.40 -7.76 10.31
C GLU A 141 -19.51 -9.17 9.71
N GLN A 142 -19.57 -9.26 8.39
CA GLN A 142 -19.67 -10.52 7.66
C GLN A 142 -18.29 -11.08 7.30
N VAL A 143 -17.28 -10.80 8.13
CA VAL A 143 -15.90 -11.20 7.90
C VAL A 143 -15.34 -11.84 9.16
N ASP A 144 -14.92 -13.09 9.02
CA ASP A 144 -14.22 -13.82 10.06
C ASP A 144 -12.73 -13.50 10.01
N TYR A 145 -12.20 -12.92 11.09
CA TYR A 145 -10.77 -12.62 11.24
C TYR A 145 -10.04 -13.83 11.79
N LEU A 146 -8.93 -14.21 11.16
CA LEU A 146 -8.07 -15.30 11.66
C LEU A 146 -7.18 -14.83 12.82
N GLN A 147 -6.85 -13.55 12.87
CA GLN A 147 -6.15 -12.95 13.99
C GLN A 147 -7.14 -12.30 14.97
N PRO A 148 -6.93 -12.47 16.29
CA PRO A 148 -7.81 -11.85 17.27
C PRO A 148 -7.65 -10.33 17.23
N LEU A 149 -8.78 -9.63 17.06
CA LEU A 149 -8.86 -8.18 17.14
C LEU A 149 -9.61 -7.78 18.41
N SER A 150 -9.16 -6.70 19.05
CA SER A 150 -9.87 -6.12 20.18
C SER A 150 -11.20 -5.49 19.71
N PRO A 151 -12.19 -5.34 20.62
CA PRO A 151 -13.44 -4.65 20.28
C PRO A 151 -13.25 -3.23 19.75
N GLN A 152 -12.22 -2.52 20.22
CA GLN A 152 -11.89 -1.16 19.78
C GLN A 152 -11.38 -1.15 18.33
N GLU A 153 -10.50 -2.09 17.98
CA GLU A 153 -9.99 -2.25 16.62
C GLU A 153 -11.11 -2.61 15.63
N LEU A 154 -12.05 -3.47 16.03
CA LEU A 154 -13.23 -3.80 15.22
C LEU A 154 -14.16 -2.59 15.01
N VAL A 155 -14.29 -1.71 16.00
CA VAL A 155 -15.04 -0.45 15.84
C VAL A 155 -14.35 0.46 14.82
N GLU A 156 -13.04 0.67 14.93
CA GLU A 156 -12.31 1.53 13.98
C GLU A 156 -12.36 0.94 12.56
N ILE A 157 -12.16 -0.37 12.38
CA ILE A 157 -12.28 -1.05 11.09
C ILE A 157 -13.65 -0.78 10.45
N ARG A 158 -14.75 -0.93 11.20
CA ARG A 158 -16.10 -0.64 10.70
C ARG A 158 -16.28 0.82 10.32
N GLN A 159 -15.81 1.75 11.15
CA GLN A 159 -15.87 3.19 10.86
C GLN A 159 -15.11 3.55 9.59
N ARG A 160 -13.95 2.92 9.38
CA ARG A 160 -13.12 3.11 8.18
C ARG A 160 -13.81 2.53 6.94
N ALA A 161 -14.38 1.33 7.04
CA ALA A 161 -15.16 0.72 5.96
C ALA A 161 -16.38 1.58 5.59
N SER A 162 -17.14 2.07 6.58
CA SER A 162 -18.27 2.98 6.38
C SER A 162 -17.86 4.27 5.66
N SER A 163 -16.78 4.90 6.12
CA SER A 163 -16.24 6.12 5.50
C SER A 163 -15.77 5.89 4.06
N ALA A 164 -15.19 4.71 3.79
CA ALA A 164 -14.77 4.32 2.45
C ALA A 164 -15.98 4.05 1.53
N LEU A 165 -17.01 3.34 2.01
CA LEU A 165 -18.26 3.09 1.29
C LEU A 165 -18.95 4.39 0.88
N GLY A 166 -19.10 5.33 1.82
CA GLY A 166 -19.72 6.63 1.51
C GLY A 166 -19.01 7.37 0.38
N LYS A 167 -17.68 7.32 0.35
CA LYS A 167 -16.88 7.92 -0.73
C LYS A 167 -17.01 7.16 -2.05
N SER A 168 -17.08 5.83 -2.02
CA SER A 168 -17.25 5.02 -3.22
C SER A 168 -18.62 5.26 -3.86
N ILE A 169 -19.70 5.25 -3.08
CA ILE A 169 -21.08 5.43 -3.56
C ILE A 169 -21.26 6.82 -4.19
N MET A 170 -20.87 7.90 -3.49
CA MET A 170 -20.98 9.27 -4.02
C MET A 170 -20.21 9.49 -5.35
N ARG A 171 -19.18 8.68 -5.62
CA ARG A 171 -18.40 8.76 -6.85
C ARG A 171 -19.02 8.00 -8.01
N PHE A 172 -19.81 6.96 -7.75
CA PHE A 172 -20.58 6.25 -8.78
C PHE A 172 -21.82 7.03 -9.24
N ASP A 173 -22.40 7.88 -8.37
CA ASP A 173 -23.58 8.70 -8.72
C ASP A 173 -23.26 9.94 -9.59
N MET A 174 -21.98 10.26 -9.81
CA MET A 174 -21.52 11.49 -10.48
C MET A 174 -20.77 11.25 -11.80
N GLY A 175 -20.73 10.01 -12.30
CA GLY A 175 -20.09 9.62 -13.57
C GLY A 175 -21.11 9.11 -14.58
#